data_AF-A0A949WYM2-F1
#
_entry.id   AF-A0A949WYM2-F1
#
_cell.length_a   1.000
_cell.length_b   1.000
_cell.length_c   1.000
_cell.angle_alpha   90.00
_cell.angle_beta   90.00
_cell.angle_gamma   90.00
#
_symmetry.space_group_name_H-M   'P 1'
#
loop_
_entity.id
_entity.type
_entity.pdbx_description
1 polymer ?
#
loop_
_entity_poly.entity_id
_entity_poly.type
_entity_poly.pdbx_seq_one_letter_code
_entity_poly.pdbx_strand_id
1 'polypeptide(L)'
;MRHEVHVHADIPILEGVSRRQLEQALAPWLEYLDADNLADVKSLEADEPGIKFDEKELMLYVCWTGEVGRSFHPALEQALENVGPYCYEAVEVELTVYLDNGEQESKLLFAGPTAHAIHEAQRRCMVEDVVAILGRQFGKAEIAQVTSLVNELFDRDWKERASQEKKPERAFETYTRPSRKNLH
;
A
#
# COMPACT_ATOMS: atom_id res chain seq x y z
N MET A 1 -4.64 23.86 -9.24
CA MET A 1 -4.23 22.99 -10.35
C MET A 1 -4.80 21.63 -10.07
N ARG A 2 -5.41 21.00 -11.06
CA ARG A 2 -5.82 19.60 -11.00
C ARG A 2 -4.82 18.81 -11.84
N HIS A 3 -4.53 17.60 -11.43
CA HIS A 3 -3.69 16.66 -12.16
C HIS A 3 -4.46 15.35 -12.28
N GLU A 4 -4.27 14.64 -13.38
CA GLU A 4 -4.74 13.26 -13.47
C GLU A 4 -3.76 12.37 -12.70
N VAL A 5 -4.30 11.40 -11.98
CA VAL A 5 -3.50 10.40 -11.28
C VAL A 5 -4.06 9.01 -11.53
N HIS A 6 -3.18 8.02 -11.47
CA HIS A 6 -3.54 6.61 -11.40
C HIS A 6 -3.05 6.03 -10.06
N VAL A 7 -3.94 5.33 -9.35
CA VAL A 7 -3.60 4.60 -8.12
C VAL A 7 -3.77 3.11 -8.39
N HIS A 8 -2.73 2.33 -8.13
CA HIS A 8 -2.72 0.89 -8.32
C HIS A 8 -2.25 0.16 -7.06
N ALA A 9 -3.02 -0.82 -6.60
CA ALA A 9 -2.62 -1.74 -5.54
C ALA A 9 -3.51 -2.99 -5.49
N ASP A 10 -2.88 -4.11 -5.16
CA ASP A 10 -3.55 -5.34 -4.74
C ASP A 10 -3.27 -5.54 -3.26
N ILE A 11 -4.27 -5.27 -2.40
CA ILE A 11 -4.08 -5.26 -0.94
C ILE A 11 -4.74 -6.52 -0.34
N PRO A 12 -3.96 -7.50 0.14
CA PRO A 12 -4.48 -8.65 0.87
C PRO A 12 -5.07 -8.23 2.20
N ILE A 13 -6.31 -8.65 2.45
CA ILE A 13 -7.11 -8.29 3.63
C ILE A 13 -7.25 -9.49 4.56
N LEU A 14 -7.32 -9.24 5.86
CA LEU A 14 -7.57 -10.27 6.88
C LEU A 14 -8.95 -10.93 6.71
N GLU A 15 -9.01 -12.23 6.99
CA GLU A 15 -10.28 -12.97 7.03
C GLU A 15 -11.23 -12.36 8.08
N GLY A 16 -12.51 -12.21 7.72
CA GLY A 16 -13.55 -11.67 8.61
C GLY A 16 -13.70 -10.15 8.57
N VAL A 17 -12.87 -9.43 7.81
CA VAL A 17 -13.06 -8.00 7.54
C VAL A 17 -14.23 -7.82 6.58
N SER A 18 -15.22 -7.04 7.00
CA SER A 18 -16.40 -6.73 6.18
C SER A 18 -16.15 -5.55 5.24
N ARG A 19 -16.88 -5.50 4.11
CA ARG A 19 -16.88 -4.35 3.20
C ARG A 19 -17.11 -3.02 3.91
N ARG A 20 -18.04 -2.99 4.87
CA ARG A 20 -18.36 -1.78 5.65
C ARG A 20 -17.16 -1.26 6.45
N GLN A 21 -16.34 -2.15 7.01
CA GLN A 21 -15.13 -1.73 7.73
C GLN A 21 -14.11 -1.10 6.80
N LEU A 22 -13.95 -1.66 5.59
CA LEU A 22 -13.07 -1.07 4.57
C LEU A 22 -13.60 0.28 4.07
N GLU A 23 -14.90 0.40 3.82
CA GLU A 23 -15.52 1.69 3.44
C GLU A 23 -15.31 2.75 4.54
N GLN A 24 -15.45 2.38 5.81
CA GLN A 24 -15.17 3.28 6.94
C GLN A 24 -13.70 3.66 7.03
N ALA A 25 -12.78 2.72 6.75
CA ALA A 25 -11.35 3.01 6.72
C ALA A 25 -10.98 3.96 5.57
N LEU A 26 -11.58 3.73 4.39
CA LEU A 26 -11.40 4.52 3.18
C LEU A 26 -12.17 5.84 3.18
N ALA A 27 -12.92 6.16 4.24
CA ALA A 27 -13.71 7.38 4.35
C ALA A 27 -12.96 8.67 3.96
N PRO A 28 -11.68 8.90 4.34
CA PRO A 28 -10.96 10.10 3.91
C PRO A 28 -10.84 10.23 2.39
N TRP A 29 -10.65 9.11 1.67
CA TRP A 29 -10.58 9.09 0.21
C TRP A 29 -11.98 9.15 -0.42
N LEU A 30 -12.97 8.45 0.15
CA LEU A 30 -14.35 8.50 -0.34
C LEU A 30 -14.97 9.89 -0.22
N GLU A 31 -14.79 10.55 0.94
CA GLU A 31 -15.24 11.92 1.17
C GLU A 31 -14.54 12.92 0.23
N TYR A 32 -13.25 12.69 -0.06
CA TYR A 32 -12.51 13.49 -1.04
C TYR A 32 -13.12 13.40 -2.45
N LEU A 33 -13.57 12.20 -2.83
CA LEU A 33 -14.16 11.92 -4.13
C LEU A 33 -15.67 12.20 -4.20
N ASP A 34 -16.30 12.65 -3.11
CA ASP A 34 -17.76 12.79 -2.99
C ASP A 34 -18.51 11.47 -3.29
N ALA A 35 -17.95 10.35 -2.81
CA ALA A 35 -18.48 9.00 -2.99
C ALA A 35 -19.03 8.44 -1.66
N ASP A 36 -20.22 7.82 -1.68
CA ASP A 36 -20.83 7.25 -0.47
C ASP A 36 -20.25 5.87 -0.12
N ASN A 37 -19.80 5.11 -1.12
CA ASN A 37 -19.27 3.75 -0.97
C ASN A 37 -18.30 3.37 -2.11
N LEU A 38 -17.69 2.18 -2.04
CA LEU A 38 -16.70 1.74 -3.03
C LEU A 38 -17.29 1.64 -4.45
N ALA A 39 -18.57 1.27 -4.59
CA ALA A 39 -19.19 1.11 -5.90
C ALA A 39 -19.41 2.44 -6.63
N ASP A 40 -19.43 3.56 -5.90
CA ASP A 40 -19.57 4.91 -6.44
C ASP A 40 -18.24 5.47 -6.97
N VAL A 41 -17.12 4.88 -6.57
CA VAL A 41 -15.78 5.26 -7.05
C VAL A 41 -15.59 4.73 -8.47
N LYS A 42 -15.87 5.59 -9.46
CA LYS A 42 -15.63 5.29 -10.88
C LYS A 42 -14.28 5.83 -11.31
N SER A 43 -13.55 5.02 -12.06
CA SER A 43 -12.36 5.48 -12.78
C SER A 43 -12.78 6.25 -14.05
N LEU A 44 -11.92 7.16 -14.49
CA LEU A 44 -12.00 7.77 -15.82
C LEU A 44 -11.77 6.74 -16.93
N GLU A 45 -10.95 5.73 -16.68
CA GLU A 45 -10.70 4.63 -17.61
C GLU A 45 -11.72 3.51 -17.40
N ALA A 46 -12.43 3.12 -18.47
CA ALA A 46 -13.62 2.28 -18.37
C ALA A 46 -13.35 0.79 -18.07
N ASP A 47 -12.13 0.32 -18.36
CA ASP A 47 -11.66 -1.03 -18.08
C ASP A 47 -11.11 -1.19 -16.65
N GLU A 48 -10.88 -0.08 -15.96
CA GLU A 48 -10.44 -0.09 -14.58
C GLU A 48 -11.60 -0.35 -13.61
N PRO A 49 -11.46 -1.28 -12.65
CA PRO A 49 -12.51 -1.62 -11.69
C PRO A 49 -12.79 -0.53 -10.64
N GLY A 50 -11.95 0.51 -10.56
CA GLY A 50 -11.97 1.49 -9.47
C GLY A 50 -11.45 0.88 -8.17
N ILE A 51 -12.22 1.00 -7.10
CA ILE A 51 -11.90 0.37 -5.80
C ILE A 51 -12.89 -0.77 -5.56
N LYS A 52 -12.39 -2.00 -5.43
CA LYS A 52 -13.24 -3.18 -5.29
C LYS A 52 -12.72 -4.11 -4.20
N PHE A 53 -13.57 -4.42 -3.23
CA PHE A 53 -13.31 -5.49 -2.28
C PHE A 53 -13.94 -6.81 -2.75
N ASP A 54 -13.10 -7.82 -2.97
CA ASP A 54 -13.48 -9.21 -3.19
C ASP A 54 -13.34 -10.01 -1.90
N GLU A 55 -14.48 -10.31 -1.27
CA GLU A 55 -14.55 -11.03 0.00
C GLU A 55 -14.14 -12.51 -0.12
N LYS A 56 -14.24 -13.10 -1.32
CA LYS A 56 -13.85 -14.51 -1.51
C LYS A 56 -12.34 -14.66 -1.61
N GLU A 57 -11.71 -13.76 -2.35
CA GLU A 57 -10.24 -13.72 -2.48
C GLU A 57 -9.57 -13.01 -1.31
N LEU A 58 -10.35 -12.33 -0.44
CA LEU A 58 -9.87 -11.47 0.63
C LEU A 58 -8.92 -10.39 0.11
N MET A 59 -9.29 -9.75 -1.01
CA MET A 59 -8.46 -8.77 -1.71
C MET A 59 -9.21 -7.46 -1.88
N LEU A 60 -8.56 -6.36 -1.51
CA LEU A 60 -8.96 -5.00 -1.89
C LEU A 60 -8.15 -4.60 -3.12
N TYR A 61 -8.80 -4.64 -4.28
CA TYR A 61 -8.26 -4.19 -5.55
C TYR A 61 -8.43 -2.69 -5.69
N VAL A 62 -7.35 -2.00 -6.03
CA VAL A 62 -7.32 -0.58 -6.36
C VAL A 62 -6.69 -0.47 -7.74
N CYS A 63 -7.46 0.02 -8.70
CA CYS A 63 -7.00 0.42 -10.01
C CYS A 63 -7.93 1.53 -10.45
N TRP A 64 -7.49 2.77 -10.22
CA TRP A 64 -8.35 3.94 -10.34
C TRP A 64 -7.58 5.13 -10.90
N THR A 65 -8.11 5.69 -11.98
CA THR A 65 -7.66 6.91 -12.63
C THR A 65 -8.66 8.03 -12.40
N GLY A 66 -8.19 9.22 -12.02
CA GLY A 66 -9.06 10.36 -11.78
C GLY A 66 -8.36 11.71 -11.75
N GLU A 67 -9.14 12.78 -11.95
CA GLU A 67 -8.68 14.15 -11.76
C GLU A 67 -8.68 14.53 -10.28
N VAL A 68 -7.52 14.88 -9.76
CA VAL A 68 -7.33 15.25 -8.35
C VAL A 68 -6.77 16.65 -8.21
N GLY A 69 -7.18 17.33 -7.15
CA GLY A 69 -6.71 18.66 -6.77
C GLY A 69 -5.94 18.68 -5.46
N ARG A 70 -6.06 19.81 -4.75
CA ARG A 70 -5.47 19.98 -3.42
C ARG A 70 -6.02 18.92 -2.46
N SER A 71 -5.22 18.53 -1.47
CA SER A 71 -5.60 17.60 -0.40
C SER A 71 -5.79 16.13 -0.78
N PHE A 72 -5.63 15.74 -2.06
CA PHE A 72 -5.69 14.34 -2.46
C PHE A 72 -4.66 13.47 -1.74
N HIS A 73 -3.38 13.88 -1.75
CA HIS A 73 -2.31 13.08 -1.15
C HIS A 73 -2.54 12.84 0.35
N PRO A 74 -2.82 13.85 1.19
CA PRO A 74 -3.18 13.62 2.60
C PRO A 74 -4.41 12.73 2.79
N ALA A 75 -5.43 12.84 1.94
CA ALA A 75 -6.63 12.02 2.02
C ALA A 75 -6.33 10.54 1.70
N LEU A 76 -5.54 10.29 0.66
CA LEU A 76 -5.09 8.96 0.29
C LEU A 76 -4.21 8.35 1.40
N GLU A 77 -3.19 9.08 1.87
CA GLU A 77 -2.31 8.61 2.96
C GLU A 77 -3.11 8.25 4.22
N GLN A 78 -4.03 9.12 4.64
CA GLN A 78 -4.87 8.85 5.81
C GLN A 78 -5.76 7.61 5.61
N ALA A 79 -6.30 7.42 4.40
CA ALA A 79 -7.10 6.25 4.06
C ALA A 79 -6.25 4.95 4.09
N LEU A 80 -5.03 4.97 3.56
CA LEU A 80 -4.11 3.82 3.60
C LEU A 80 -3.69 3.49 5.04
N GLU A 81 -3.43 4.49 5.88
CA GLU A 81 -3.18 4.29 7.32
C GLU A 81 -4.36 3.61 8.02
N ASN A 82 -5.59 4.04 7.71
CA ASN A 82 -6.80 3.46 8.30
C ASN A 82 -7.09 2.04 7.79
N VAL A 83 -6.73 1.74 6.54
CA VAL A 83 -6.83 0.39 5.95
C VAL A 83 -5.79 -0.54 6.57
N GLY A 84 -4.62 0.00 6.94
CA GLY A 84 -3.48 -0.73 7.48
C GLY A 84 -3.83 -1.87 8.44
N PRO A 85 -4.55 -1.63 9.56
CA PRO A 85 -4.93 -2.67 10.52
C PRO A 85 -5.73 -3.86 9.97
N TYR A 86 -6.32 -3.73 8.78
CA TYR A 86 -7.05 -4.78 8.08
C TYR A 86 -6.19 -5.53 7.06
N CYS A 87 -5.01 -5.02 6.72
CA CYS A 87 -4.10 -5.68 5.78
C CYS A 87 -3.50 -6.96 6.40
N TYR A 88 -3.42 -8.03 5.61
CA TYR A 88 -2.73 -9.26 6.00
C TYR A 88 -1.20 -9.07 6.01
N GLU A 89 -0.68 -8.35 5.02
CA GLU A 89 0.73 -7.97 4.91
C GLU A 89 0.87 -6.54 4.39
N ALA A 90 2.08 -5.98 4.47
CA ALA A 90 2.36 -4.69 3.88
C ALA A 90 2.62 -4.84 2.38
N VAL A 91 1.96 -3.99 1.60
CA VAL A 91 2.08 -3.96 0.14
C VAL A 91 2.32 -2.54 -0.36
N GLU A 92 2.86 -2.49 -1.57
CA GLU A 92 3.07 -1.27 -2.32
C GLU A 92 1.75 -0.73 -2.88
N VAL A 93 1.62 0.59 -2.87
CA VAL A 93 0.54 1.32 -3.52
C VAL A 93 1.19 2.31 -4.47
N GLU A 94 1.09 2.03 -5.76
CA GLU A 94 1.69 2.85 -6.81
C GLU A 94 0.77 4.04 -7.10
N LEU A 95 1.35 5.24 -7.05
CA LEU A 95 0.68 6.47 -7.44
C LEU A 95 1.44 7.10 -8.60
N THR A 96 0.81 7.13 -9.77
CA THR A 96 1.32 7.86 -10.94
C THR A 96 0.58 9.17 -11.09
N VAL A 97 1.31 10.27 -11.25
CA VAL A 97 0.77 11.61 -11.53
C VAL A 97 1.13 11.99 -12.96
N TYR A 98 0.11 12.28 -13.77
CA TYR A 98 0.28 12.75 -15.14
C TYR A 98 0.39 14.28 -15.15
N LEU A 99 1.50 14.78 -15.71
CA LEU A 99 1.81 16.20 -15.77
C LEU A 99 1.36 16.81 -17.10
N ASP A 100 1.03 18.10 -17.08
CA ASP A 100 0.56 18.83 -18.27
C ASP A 100 1.58 18.89 -19.42
N ASN A 101 2.87 18.66 -19.12
CA ASN A 101 3.95 18.61 -20.11
C ASN A 101 4.08 17.23 -20.79
N GLY A 102 3.22 16.27 -20.46
CA GLY A 102 3.24 14.90 -20.98
C GLY A 102 4.21 13.96 -20.26
N GLU A 103 4.87 14.41 -19.20
CA GLU A 103 5.67 13.55 -18.32
C GLU A 103 4.81 12.90 -17.24
N GLN A 104 5.34 11.87 -16.58
CA GLN A 104 4.70 11.20 -15.46
C GLN A 104 5.65 11.14 -14.26
N GLU A 105 5.12 11.37 -13.06
CA GLU A 105 5.82 11.19 -11.80
C GLU A 105 5.23 10.01 -11.05
N SER A 106 6.06 9.02 -10.71
CA SER A 106 5.64 7.88 -9.89
C SER A 106 6.08 8.07 -8.43
N LYS A 107 5.15 7.80 -7.52
CA LYS A 107 5.36 7.77 -6.07
C LYS A 107 4.96 6.40 -5.56
N LEU A 108 5.74 5.89 -4.62
CA LEU A 108 5.47 4.62 -3.96
C LEU A 108 4.96 4.90 -2.55
N LEU A 109 3.70 4.54 -2.30
CA LEU A 109 3.06 4.54 -0.99
C LEU A 109 2.97 3.09 -0.49
N PHE A 110 2.56 2.91 0.76
CA PHE A 110 2.43 1.59 1.36
C PHE A 110 1.19 1.52 2.24
N ALA A 111 0.51 0.37 2.20
CA ALA A 111 -0.53 0.01 3.13
C ALA A 111 -0.12 -1.28 3.84
N GLY A 112 -0.21 -1.32 5.17
CA GLY A 112 0.21 -2.50 5.90
C GLY A 112 -0.20 -2.50 7.37
N PRO A 113 -0.15 -3.67 8.02
CA PRO A 113 -0.70 -3.87 9.35
C PRO A 113 -0.01 -3.06 10.43
N THR A 114 1.26 -2.72 10.28
CA THR A 114 2.08 -2.06 11.30
C THR A 114 3.14 -1.18 10.63
N ALA A 115 3.66 -0.19 11.33
CA ALA A 115 4.77 0.62 10.84
C ALA A 115 6.00 -0.25 10.52
N HIS A 116 6.27 -1.26 11.36
CA HIS A 116 7.36 -2.20 11.12
C HIS A 116 7.18 -3.01 9.83
N ALA A 117 5.99 -3.55 9.59
CA ALA A 117 5.70 -4.28 8.36
C ALA A 117 5.86 -3.41 7.10
N ILE A 118 5.42 -2.15 7.16
CA ILE A 118 5.60 -1.19 6.05
C ILE A 118 7.09 -0.92 5.81
N HIS A 119 7.86 -0.69 6.88
CA HIS A 119 9.30 -0.49 6.79
C HIS A 119 10.02 -1.72 6.18
N GLU A 120 9.63 -2.93 6.59
CA GLU A 120 10.17 -4.17 6.03
C GLU A 120 9.82 -4.35 4.54
N ALA A 121 8.60 -3.96 4.13
CA ALA A 121 8.20 -3.99 2.72
C ALA A 121 8.99 -2.98 1.88
N GLN A 122 9.18 -1.75 2.39
CA GLN A 122 10.03 -0.72 1.75
C GLN A 122 11.46 -1.21 1.55
N ARG A 123 12.04 -1.85 2.58
CA ARG A 123 13.39 -2.43 2.48
C ARG A 123 13.45 -3.51 1.41
N ARG A 124 12.49 -4.44 1.40
CA ARG A 124 12.43 -5.53 0.41
C ARG A 124 12.36 -4.97 -1.02
N CYS A 125 11.43 -4.05 -1.28
CA CYS A 125 11.25 -3.38 -2.57
C CYS A 125 12.56 -2.73 -3.04
N MET A 126 13.18 -1.92 -2.19
CA MET A 126 14.45 -1.25 -2.51
C MET A 126 15.58 -2.24 -2.81
N VAL A 127 15.69 -3.33 -2.04
CA VAL A 127 16.69 -4.37 -2.27
C VAL A 127 16.47 -5.05 -3.63
N GLU A 128 15.22 -5.38 -3.96
CA GLU A 128 14.86 -5.99 -5.25
C GLU A 128 15.21 -5.07 -6.43
N ASP A 129 14.87 -3.79 -6.34
CA ASP A 129 15.20 -2.78 -7.37
C ASP A 129 16.71 -2.60 -7.56
N VAL A 130 17.46 -2.50 -6.45
CA VAL A 130 18.93 -2.37 -6.50
C VAL A 130 19.55 -3.62 -7.13
N VAL A 131 19.06 -4.81 -6.78
CA VAL A 131 19.50 -6.06 -7.41
C VAL A 131 19.20 -6.05 -8.91
N ALA A 132 18.00 -5.62 -9.32
CA ALA A 132 17.58 -5.60 -10.72
C ALA A 132 18.39 -4.61 -11.56
N ILE A 133 18.72 -3.43 -11.02
CA ILE A 133 19.53 -2.41 -11.70
C ILE A 133 20.99 -2.86 -11.79
N LEU A 134 21.58 -3.29 -10.68
CA LEU A 134 23.01 -3.68 -10.63
C LEU A 134 23.30 -5.00 -11.35
N GLY A 135 22.34 -5.93 -11.37
CA GLY A 135 22.44 -7.23 -12.04
C GLY A 135 22.73 -7.14 -13.54
N ARG A 136 22.53 -5.96 -14.15
CA ARG A 136 22.85 -5.69 -15.56
C ARG A 136 24.35 -5.52 -15.82
N GLN A 137 25.14 -5.20 -14.80
CA GLN A 137 26.54 -4.80 -14.94
C GLN A 137 27.50 -5.56 -14.01
N PHE A 138 27.02 -6.00 -12.84
CA PHE A 138 27.87 -6.53 -11.78
C PHE A 138 27.56 -7.99 -11.43
N GLY A 139 28.51 -8.66 -10.77
CA GLY A 139 28.37 -10.01 -10.28
C GLY A 139 27.62 -10.09 -8.95
N LYS A 140 27.24 -11.32 -8.56
CA LYS A 140 26.49 -11.56 -7.32
C LYS A 140 27.23 -11.09 -6.05
N ALA A 141 28.56 -11.14 -6.04
CA ALA A 141 29.35 -10.77 -4.88
C ALA A 141 29.34 -9.25 -4.64
N GLU A 142 29.45 -8.45 -5.69
CA GLU A 142 29.37 -6.99 -5.63
C GLU A 142 27.96 -6.54 -5.24
N ILE A 143 26.94 -7.16 -5.84
CA ILE A 143 25.53 -6.87 -5.52
C ILE A 143 25.21 -7.21 -4.06
N ALA A 144 25.75 -8.30 -3.52
CA ALA A 144 25.60 -8.67 -2.12
C ALA A 144 26.18 -7.61 -1.17
N GLN A 145 27.31 -6.98 -1.53
CA GLN A 145 27.89 -5.90 -0.72
C GLN A 145 26.98 -4.68 -0.70
N VAL A 146 26.44 -4.28 -1.86
CA VAL A 146 25.55 -3.10 -1.94
C VAL A 146 24.24 -3.35 -1.20
N THR A 147 23.61 -4.51 -1.39
CA THR A 147 22.36 -4.85 -0.69
C THR A 147 22.57 -4.97 0.82
N SER A 148 23.74 -5.40 1.29
CA SER A 148 24.10 -5.33 2.73
C SER A 148 24.09 -3.89 3.25
N LEU A 149 24.70 -2.96 2.51
CA LEU A 149 24.69 -1.54 2.89
C LEU A 149 23.27 -0.94 2.88
N VAL A 150 22.44 -1.33 1.92
CA VAL A 150 21.03 -0.92 1.90
C VAL A 150 20.32 -1.41 3.16
N ASN A 151 20.46 -2.68 3.53
CA ASN A 151 19.87 -3.22 4.76
C ASN A 151 20.35 -2.45 6.01
N GLU A 152 21.64 -2.12 6.10
CA GLU A 152 22.18 -1.33 7.22
C GLU A 152 21.60 0.09 7.31
N LEU A 153 21.27 0.72 6.17
CA LEU A 153 20.62 2.03 6.14
C LEU A 153 19.19 1.95 6.68
N PHE A 154 18.41 0.94 6.26
CA PHE A 154 17.07 0.70 6.79
C PHE A 154 17.09 0.35 8.29
N ASP A 155 18.04 -0.47 8.74
CA ASP A 155 18.19 -0.78 10.17
C ASP A 155 18.48 0.47 11.03
N ARG A 156 19.21 1.44 10.46
CA ARG A 156 19.51 2.71 11.13
C ARG A 156 18.30 3.63 11.16
N ASP A 157 17.63 3.81 10.02
CA ASP A 157 16.40 4.60 9.91
C ASP A 157 15.32 4.10 10.88
N TRP A 158 15.11 2.77 10.95
CA TRP A 158 14.16 2.18 11.89
C TRP A 158 14.49 2.49 13.34
N LYS A 159 15.75 2.38 13.75
CA LYS A 159 16.18 2.70 15.12
C LYS A 159 15.95 4.18 15.47
N GLU A 160 16.20 5.07 14.51
CA GLU A 160 15.96 6.50 14.66
C GLU A 160 14.47 6.80 14.80
N ARG A 161 13.62 6.21 13.95
CA ARG A 161 12.15 6.38 14.01
C ARG A 161 11.50 5.74 15.24
N ALA A 162 11.91 4.53 15.61
CA ALA A 162 11.39 3.82 16.78
C ALA A 162 11.71 4.54 18.12
N SER A 163 12.74 5.40 18.13
CA SER A 163 13.01 6.27 19.26
C SER A 163 11.99 7.43 19.41
N GLN A 164 11.14 7.64 18.39
CA GLN A 164 10.24 8.80 18.27
C GLN A 164 8.74 8.45 18.38
N GLU A 165 8.27 7.24 18.02
CA GLU A 165 6.82 6.93 17.97
C GLU A 165 6.34 5.84 18.95
N LYS A 166 5.18 6.08 19.58
CA LYS A 166 4.36 5.13 20.35
C LYS A 166 2.89 5.26 19.93
N LYS A 167 2.45 4.50 18.91
CA LYS A 167 1.02 4.32 18.62
C LYS A 167 0.74 2.81 18.45
N PRO A 168 -0.38 2.29 19.00
CA PRO A 168 -0.67 0.85 18.95
C PRO A 168 -0.80 0.34 17.51
N GLU A 169 -0.17 -0.81 17.24
CA GLU A 169 0.12 -1.27 15.88
C GLU A 169 -0.92 -2.23 15.28
N ARG A 170 -1.84 -2.88 16.01
CA ARG A 170 -2.85 -3.77 15.39
C ARG A 170 -4.22 -3.72 16.06
N ALA A 171 -5.28 -3.71 15.25
CA ALA A 171 -6.66 -3.74 15.73
C ALA A 171 -7.14 -5.14 16.16
N PHE A 172 -6.50 -6.22 15.71
CA PHE A 172 -6.97 -7.61 15.88
C PHE A 172 -5.89 -8.58 16.39
N GLU A 173 -5.20 -8.27 17.49
CA GLU A 173 -4.22 -9.18 18.11
C GLU A 173 -4.79 -10.53 18.63
N THR A 174 -6.08 -10.83 18.45
CA THR A 174 -6.73 -12.05 18.97
C THR A 174 -7.17 -13.09 17.94
N TYR A 175 -6.97 -12.91 16.63
CA TYR A 175 -7.37 -13.96 15.68
C TYR A 175 -6.30 -15.07 15.55
N THR A 176 -6.39 -16.07 16.41
CA THR A 176 -5.66 -17.34 16.24
C THR A 176 -6.41 -18.19 15.22
N ARG A 177 -5.82 -18.39 14.04
CA ARG A 177 -6.35 -19.26 12.98
C ARG A 177 -6.70 -20.64 13.58
N PRO A 178 -7.95 -21.13 13.47
CA PRO A 178 -8.28 -22.47 13.93
C PRO A 178 -7.48 -23.50 13.12
N SER A 179 -6.74 -24.36 13.83
CA SER A 179 -6.00 -25.47 13.22
C SER A 179 -6.98 -26.38 12.48
N ARG A 180 -6.82 -26.51 11.16
CA ARG A 180 -7.54 -27.49 10.34
C ARG A 180 -7.18 -28.91 10.83
N LYS A 181 -7.94 -29.43 11.78
CA LYS A 181 -7.95 -30.84 12.13
C LYS A 181 -9.01 -31.55 11.30
N ASN A 182 -8.52 -32.39 10.40
CA ASN A 182 -9.14 -33.60 9.87
C ASN A 182 -10.35 -33.41 8.94
N LEU A 183 -10.09 -33.54 7.63
CA LEU A 183 -11.05 -34.13 6.70
C LEU A 183 -10.50 -35.52 6.34
N HIS A 184 -11.05 -36.54 6.98
CA HIS A 184 -11.04 -37.92 6.48
C HIS A 184 -12.41 -38.20 5.87
#